data_AF-A0A9W7AD01-F1
#
_entry.id   AF-A0A9W7AD01-F1
#
_cell.length_a   1.000
_cell.length_b   1.000
_cell.length_c   1.000
_cell.angle_alpha   90.00
_cell.angle_beta   90.00
_cell.angle_gamma   90.00
#
_symmetry.space_group_name_H-M   'P 1'
#
loop_
_entity.id
_entity.type
_entity.pdbx_description
1 polymer ?
#
loop_
_entity_poly.entity_id
_entity_poly.type
_entity_poly.pdbx_seq_one_letter_code
_entity_poly.pdbx_strand_id
1 'polypeptide(L)'
;MASAQELLGDPAGHSDAAYWDEWFDKVSSGTAFEWYCSTSDLLPVLSTLLPTSTPPPFILHAGTGNSSAPLEMSDFGYTHSCACDISPVAISEMNTKKGEAYPDLTFEVLDILQPLSQNHVNQYDCVIDKGLFDAMMSDSSSETMSKAVRLFKNVESMLKDGSIYFCVSLAEEHIVKLFIHILTSNPSTWSLSLLPLTPTSSTSSLRPFAFVLKKTSTIDISEPTFESLNSLITSSREEYSKNKVKKHRHLITLDVKPYESETDLNQLFSRLKSNPNFNGEKYTVIWKENELIEIGFGIMKLRIKCILDSDYIDEIVEYIAEIEEDEVQSVDVYWEESAQIAEISDFITH
;
A
#
# COMPACT_ATOMS: atom_id res chain seq x y z
N MET A 1 17.02 10.70 10.43
CA MET A 1 17.59 9.80 9.39
C MET A 1 16.56 9.72 8.28
N ALA A 2 16.98 9.73 7.02
CA ALA A 2 16.06 9.46 5.91
C ALA A 2 15.38 8.11 6.15
N SER A 3 14.10 7.98 5.79
CA SER A 3 13.41 6.69 5.89
C SER A 3 14.18 5.66 5.04
N ALA A 4 14.10 4.38 5.38
CA ALA A 4 14.78 3.34 4.60
C ALA A 4 14.38 3.36 3.12
N GLN A 5 13.14 3.77 2.81
CA GLN A 5 12.65 3.98 1.45
C GLN A 5 13.30 5.20 0.77
N GLU A 6 13.49 6.31 1.48
CA GLU A 6 14.23 7.48 0.97
C GLU A 6 15.70 7.15 0.67
N LEU A 7 16.29 6.18 1.37
CA LEU A 7 17.66 5.72 1.15
C LEU A 7 17.82 4.75 -0.02
N LEU A 8 16.77 3.97 -0.34
CA LEU A 8 16.79 2.95 -1.39
C LEU A 8 16.19 3.41 -2.72
N GLY A 9 15.52 4.56 -2.73
CA GLY A 9 14.91 5.13 -3.93
C GLY A 9 13.60 4.45 -4.33
N ASP A 10 13.13 4.77 -5.53
CA ASP A 10 11.92 4.17 -6.11
C ASP A 10 12.19 2.69 -6.45
N PRO A 11 11.42 1.73 -5.88
CA PRO A 11 11.59 0.32 -6.18
C PRO A 11 11.11 -0.10 -7.58
N ALA A 12 10.48 0.81 -8.33
CA ALA A 12 10.11 0.55 -9.71
C ALA A 12 11.32 0.18 -10.58
N GLY A 13 11.21 -0.90 -11.34
CA GLY A 13 12.18 -1.37 -12.32
C GLY A 13 13.12 -2.47 -11.82
N HIS A 14 13.03 -2.80 -10.54
CA HIS A 14 13.84 -3.85 -9.94
C HIS A 14 13.16 -5.22 -10.05
N SER A 15 13.89 -6.19 -10.63
CA SER A 15 13.45 -7.58 -10.82
C SER A 15 14.47 -8.59 -10.27
N ASP A 16 15.42 -8.12 -9.46
CA ASP A 16 16.51 -8.92 -8.90
C ASP A 16 16.26 -9.23 -7.42
N ALA A 17 16.53 -10.48 -7.02
CA ALA A 17 16.31 -10.95 -5.66
C ALA A 17 17.14 -10.17 -4.63
N ALA A 18 18.39 -9.82 -4.93
CA ALA A 18 19.27 -9.17 -3.98
C ALA A 18 18.82 -7.74 -3.68
N TYR A 19 18.24 -7.04 -4.66
CA TYR A 19 17.61 -5.75 -4.41
C TYR A 19 16.44 -5.87 -3.43
N TRP A 20 15.54 -6.83 -3.68
CA TRP A 20 14.36 -7.02 -2.83
C TRP A 20 14.71 -7.52 -1.43
N ASP A 21 15.70 -8.41 -1.30
CA ASP A 21 16.24 -8.84 0.00
C ASP A 21 16.74 -7.63 0.80
N GLU A 22 17.55 -6.75 0.19
CA GLU A 22 18.03 -5.53 0.83
C GLU A 22 16.88 -4.56 1.18
N TRP A 23 15.86 -4.48 0.32
CA TRP A 23 14.68 -3.66 0.56
C TRP A 23 13.87 -4.17 1.75
N PHE A 24 13.58 -5.47 1.83
CA PHE A 24 12.81 -6.04 2.93
C PHE A 24 13.57 -5.99 4.27
N ASP A 25 14.88 -6.19 4.24
CA ASP A 25 15.72 -6.06 5.43
C ASP A 25 15.68 -4.63 6.01
N LYS A 26 15.69 -3.62 5.14
CA LYS A 26 15.82 -2.21 5.56
C LYS A 26 14.48 -1.49 5.76
N VAL A 27 13.51 -1.71 4.88
CA VAL A 27 12.27 -0.92 4.81
C VAL A 27 11.19 -1.51 5.69
N SER A 28 10.96 -2.83 5.62
CA SER A 28 9.90 -3.45 6.40
C SER A 28 10.27 -3.69 7.86
N SER A 29 11.53 -4.02 8.19
CA SER A 29 11.98 -4.29 9.57
C SER A 29 11.00 -5.18 10.38
N GLY A 30 10.37 -6.16 9.73
CA GLY A 30 9.36 -7.06 10.34
C GLY A 30 7.91 -6.56 10.35
N THR A 31 7.65 -5.30 10.02
CA THR A 31 6.29 -4.75 9.79
C THR A 31 5.84 -5.00 8.36
N ALA A 32 4.58 -5.41 8.17
CA ALA A 32 4.02 -5.66 6.84
C ALA A 32 3.99 -4.38 6.02
N PHE A 33 4.37 -4.46 4.74
CA PHE A 33 4.25 -3.36 3.79
C PHE A 33 3.17 -3.66 2.75
N GLU A 34 2.19 -2.76 2.64
CA GLU A 34 1.01 -2.96 1.77
C GLU A 34 1.03 -2.00 0.58
N TRP A 35 1.34 -2.55 -0.60
CA TRP A 35 1.22 -1.81 -1.86
C TRP A 35 -0.24 -1.49 -2.19
N TYR A 36 -0.47 -0.21 -2.51
CA TYR A 36 -1.71 0.43 -2.99
C TYR A 36 -2.90 0.45 -2.04
N CYS A 37 -3.24 -0.68 -1.43
CA CYS A 37 -4.40 -0.85 -0.58
C CYS A 37 -4.30 -2.10 0.30
N SER A 38 -5.06 -2.12 1.38
CA SER A 38 -5.16 -3.27 2.30
C SER A 38 -5.98 -4.42 1.69
N THR A 39 -5.90 -5.60 2.30
CA THR A 39 -6.77 -6.74 1.96
C THR A 39 -8.25 -6.38 2.04
N SER A 40 -8.64 -5.63 3.09
CA SER A 40 -10.02 -5.24 3.33
C SER A 40 -10.63 -4.39 2.20
N ASP A 41 -9.79 -3.62 1.51
CA ASP A 41 -10.20 -2.80 0.35
C ASP A 41 -10.40 -3.65 -0.91
N LEU A 42 -9.73 -4.82 -1.00
CA LEU A 42 -9.83 -5.73 -2.13
C LEU A 42 -11.02 -6.68 -2.03
N LEU A 43 -11.37 -7.10 -0.80
CA LEU A 43 -12.42 -8.10 -0.56
C LEU A 43 -13.76 -7.77 -1.24
N PRO A 44 -14.30 -6.53 -1.21
CA PRO A 44 -15.57 -6.21 -1.85
C PRO A 44 -15.58 -6.51 -3.35
N VAL A 45 -14.44 -6.35 -4.03
CA VAL A 45 -14.31 -6.66 -5.46
C VAL A 45 -14.03 -8.15 -5.63
N LEU A 46 -13.04 -8.69 -4.91
CA LEU A 46 -12.63 -10.09 -5.04
C LEU A 46 -13.78 -11.06 -4.75
N SER A 47 -14.61 -10.82 -3.73
CA SER A 47 -15.71 -11.73 -3.38
C SER A 47 -16.80 -11.82 -4.45
N THR A 48 -16.91 -10.81 -5.33
CA THR A 48 -17.84 -10.85 -6.47
C THR A 48 -17.30 -11.68 -7.64
N LEU A 49 -15.98 -11.69 -7.81
CA LEU A 49 -15.30 -12.37 -8.90
C LEU A 49 -14.95 -13.82 -8.56
N LEU A 50 -14.61 -14.05 -7.30
CA LEU A 50 -14.14 -15.32 -6.77
C LEU A 50 -14.87 -15.64 -5.46
N PRO A 51 -16.15 -16.07 -5.52
CA PRO A 51 -16.90 -16.39 -4.31
C PRO A 51 -16.25 -17.53 -3.52
N THR A 52 -16.25 -17.42 -2.19
CA THR A 52 -15.84 -18.52 -1.33
C THR A 52 -16.82 -19.69 -1.52
N SER A 53 -16.27 -20.86 -1.83
CA SER A 53 -17.05 -22.05 -2.17
C SER A 53 -16.45 -23.29 -1.51
N THR A 54 -17.09 -24.45 -1.70
CA THR A 54 -16.57 -25.73 -1.21
C THR A 54 -16.44 -26.69 -2.39
N PRO A 55 -15.22 -27.09 -2.79
CA PRO A 55 -13.92 -26.71 -2.21
C PRO A 55 -13.60 -25.21 -2.41
N PRO A 56 -12.77 -24.58 -1.55
CA PRO A 56 -12.37 -23.19 -1.71
C PRO A 56 -11.55 -23.02 -2.99
N PRO A 57 -11.60 -21.82 -3.61
CA PRO A 57 -10.76 -21.52 -4.77
C PRO A 57 -9.27 -21.58 -4.37
N PHE A 58 -8.43 -22.10 -5.26
CA PHE A 58 -6.98 -22.11 -5.05
C PHE A 58 -6.35 -20.83 -5.61
N ILE A 59 -5.76 -20.01 -4.73
CA ILE A 59 -5.22 -18.70 -5.09
C ILE A 59 -3.69 -18.72 -5.09
N LEU A 60 -3.06 -18.10 -6.09
CA LEU A 60 -1.65 -17.74 -6.06
C LEU A 60 -1.49 -16.24 -5.80
N HIS A 61 -0.73 -15.83 -4.78
CA HIS A 61 -0.29 -14.45 -4.57
C HIS A 61 1.11 -14.28 -5.17
N ALA A 62 1.19 -13.66 -6.34
CA ALA A 62 2.43 -13.46 -7.08
C ALA A 62 3.15 -12.18 -6.62
N GLY A 63 4.43 -12.30 -6.28
CA GLY A 63 5.22 -11.18 -5.75
C GLY A 63 4.66 -10.72 -4.40
N THR A 64 4.41 -11.66 -3.49
CA THR A 64 3.72 -11.41 -2.23
C THR A 64 4.48 -10.45 -1.31
N GLY A 65 5.80 -10.31 -1.49
CA GLY A 65 6.68 -9.60 -0.59
C GLY A 65 6.43 -10.00 0.86
N ASN A 66 6.23 -9.02 1.72
CA ASN A 66 5.85 -9.24 3.12
C ASN A 66 4.42 -8.77 3.45
N SER A 67 3.55 -8.68 2.43
CA SER A 67 2.14 -8.31 2.56
C SER A 67 1.40 -9.28 3.47
N SER A 68 0.51 -8.77 4.34
CA SER A 68 -0.37 -9.58 5.18
C SER A 68 -1.53 -10.21 4.39
N ALA A 69 -1.71 -9.85 3.12
CA ALA A 69 -2.86 -10.25 2.33
C ALA A 69 -3.11 -11.77 2.25
N PRO A 70 -2.13 -12.66 2.05
CA PRO A 70 -2.39 -14.11 2.03
C PRO A 70 -2.92 -14.65 3.38
N LEU A 71 -2.45 -14.08 4.49
CA LEU A 71 -2.87 -14.45 5.85
C LEU A 71 -4.28 -13.94 6.12
N GLU A 72 -4.52 -12.64 5.91
CA GLU A 72 -5.82 -12.01 6.13
C GLU A 72 -6.90 -12.62 5.23
N MET A 73 -6.61 -12.88 3.96
CA MET A 73 -7.57 -13.53 3.06
C MET A 73 -7.96 -14.94 3.55
N SER A 74 -7.05 -15.67 4.19
CA SER A 74 -7.37 -16.96 4.81
C SER A 74 -8.40 -16.80 5.93
N ASP A 75 -8.29 -15.75 6.74
CA ASP A 75 -9.27 -15.42 7.80
C ASP A 75 -10.65 -15.04 7.23
N PHE A 76 -10.71 -14.58 5.98
CA PHE A 76 -11.96 -14.30 5.24
C PHE A 76 -12.47 -15.48 4.40
N GLY A 77 -11.91 -16.69 4.58
CA GLY A 77 -12.41 -17.92 3.97
C GLY A 77 -11.72 -18.34 2.67
N TYR A 78 -10.69 -17.62 2.22
CA TYR A 78 -9.82 -18.04 1.11
C TYR A 78 -8.66 -18.90 1.64
N THR A 79 -9.03 -20.05 2.21
CA THR A 79 -8.12 -20.84 3.04
C THR A 79 -7.08 -21.64 2.25
N HIS A 80 -7.26 -21.83 0.95
CA HIS A 80 -6.37 -22.62 0.10
C HIS A 80 -5.58 -21.69 -0.83
N SER A 81 -4.34 -21.40 -0.45
CA SER A 81 -3.54 -20.36 -1.09
C SER A 81 -2.07 -20.74 -1.17
N CYS A 82 -1.40 -20.27 -2.21
CA CYS A 82 0.05 -20.29 -2.37
C CYS A 82 0.49 -18.84 -2.55
N ALA A 83 1.59 -18.44 -1.95
CA ALA A 83 2.15 -17.12 -2.09
C ALA A 83 3.63 -17.25 -2.47
N CYS A 84 4.10 -16.44 -3.41
CA CYS A 84 5.45 -16.57 -3.90
C CYS A 84 6.13 -15.23 -4.13
N ASP A 85 7.43 -15.22 -3.98
CA ASP A 85 8.28 -14.07 -4.21
C ASP A 85 9.67 -14.52 -4.68
N ILE A 86 10.38 -13.65 -5.39
CA ILE A 86 11.77 -13.91 -5.77
C ILE A 86 12.71 -13.78 -4.57
N SER A 87 12.34 -13.00 -3.55
CA SER A 87 13.10 -12.75 -2.32
C SER A 87 12.98 -13.90 -1.31
N PRO A 88 14.07 -14.64 -1.02
CA PRO A 88 14.08 -15.63 0.06
C PRO A 88 13.90 -14.99 1.43
N VAL A 89 14.33 -13.74 1.63
CA VAL A 89 14.14 -12.99 2.88
C VAL A 89 12.67 -12.78 3.16
N ALA A 90 11.92 -12.25 2.19
CA ALA A 90 10.47 -12.06 2.31
C ALA A 90 9.75 -13.37 2.60
N ILE A 91 10.07 -14.43 1.85
CA ILE A 91 9.46 -15.75 2.04
C ILE A 91 9.78 -16.36 3.41
N SER A 92 10.99 -16.15 3.93
CA SER A 92 11.35 -16.60 5.28
C SER A 92 10.58 -15.84 6.36
N GLU A 93 10.44 -14.52 6.22
CA GLU A 93 9.62 -13.69 7.11
C GLU A 93 8.16 -14.17 7.11
N MET A 94 7.59 -14.37 5.92
CA MET A 94 6.20 -14.79 5.77
C MET A 94 5.93 -16.20 6.28
N ASN A 95 6.85 -17.14 6.09
CA ASN A 95 6.75 -18.47 6.72
C ASN A 95 6.78 -18.39 8.25
N THR A 96 7.55 -17.45 8.82
CA THR A 96 7.57 -17.21 10.28
C THR A 96 6.23 -16.64 10.76
N LYS A 97 5.67 -15.65 10.04
CA LYS A 97 4.36 -15.05 10.35
C LYS A 97 3.21 -16.05 10.21
N LYS A 98 3.26 -16.91 9.20
CA LYS A 98 2.29 -17.98 8.95
C LYS A 98 2.19 -18.95 10.13
N GLY A 99 3.34 -19.44 10.62
CA GLY A 99 3.39 -20.46 11.67
C GLY A 99 2.51 -21.68 11.35
N GLU A 100 1.94 -22.29 12.39
CA GLU A 100 1.01 -23.43 12.27
C GLU A 100 -0.46 -22.99 12.10
N ALA A 101 -0.76 -21.69 12.17
CA ALA A 101 -2.12 -21.16 12.16
C ALA A 101 -2.82 -21.31 10.79
N TYR A 102 -2.06 -21.34 9.69
CA TYR A 102 -2.58 -21.35 8.32
C TYR A 102 -2.06 -22.59 7.56
N PRO A 103 -2.50 -23.82 7.89
CA PRO A 103 -1.90 -25.05 7.36
C PRO A 103 -1.98 -25.18 5.82
N ASP A 104 -3.03 -24.64 5.20
CA ASP A 104 -3.31 -24.74 3.76
C ASP A 104 -2.78 -23.53 2.93
N LEU A 105 -2.01 -22.64 3.56
CA LEU A 105 -1.31 -21.52 2.91
C LEU A 105 0.17 -21.87 2.73
N THR A 106 0.73 -21.87 1.52
CA THR A 106 2.18 -22.08 1.31
C THR A 106 2.89 -20.77 0.93
N PHE A 107 4.16 -20.64 1.33
CA PHE A 107 5.04 -19.54 0.90
C PHE A 107 6.29 -20.13 0.24
N GLU A 108 6.54 -19.75 -1.02
CA GLU A 108 7.55 -20.37 -1.87
C GLU A 108 8.44 -19.33 -2.54
N VAL A 109 9.75 -19.60 -2.58
CA VAL A 109 10.68 -18.78 -3.39
C VAL A 109 10.51 -19.17 -4.85
N LEU A 110 10.02 -18.24 -5.67
CA LEU A 110 9.75 -18.45 -7.09
C LEU A 110 10.00 -17.16 -7.88
N ASP A 111 10.93 -17.23 -8.83
CA ASP A 111 11.01 -16.24 -9.91
C ASP A 111 9.93 -16.57 -10.94
N ILE A 112 8.85 -15.78 -10.94
CA ILE A 112 7.69 -15.96 -11.81
C ILE A 112 8.02 -15.77 -13.30
N LEU A 113 9.19 -15.22 -13.66
CA LEU A 113 9.63 -15.09 -15.05
C LEU A 113 10.36 -16.34 -15.57
N GLN A 114 10.75 -17.27 -14.69
CA GLN A 114 11.40 -18.53 -15.08
C GLN A 114 10.40 -19.60 -15.51
N PRO A 115 10.83 -20.64 -16.23
CA PRO A 115 10.00 -21.80 -16.53
C PRO A 115 9.43 -22.43 -15.25
N LEU A 116 8.13 -22.64 -15.23
CA LEU A 116 7.41 -23.14 -14.05
C LEU A 116 7.54 -24.65 -13.89
N SER A 117 7.54 -25.11 -12.64
CA SER A 117 7.40 -26.52 -12.32
C SER A 117 5.99 -27.03 -12.66
N GLN A 118 5.83 -28.34 -12.89
CA GLN A 118 4.52 -28.93 -13.16
C GLN A 118 3.49 -28.72 -12.03
N ASN A 119 3.97 -28.45 -10.81
CA ASN A 119 3.11 -28.20 -9.66
C ASN A 119 2.47 -26.80 -9.69
N HIS A 120 2.85 -25.92 -10.61
CA HIS A 120 2.19 -24.63 -10.78
C HIS A 120 1.33 -24.55 -12.03
N VAL A 121 1.36 -25.56 -12.91
CA VAL A 121 0.65 -25.51 -14.20
C VAL A 121 -0.81 -25.97 -14.03
N ASN A 122 -1.75 -25.15 -14.50
CA ASN A 122 -3.18 -25.43 -14.56
C ASN A 122 -3.80 -25.81 -13.20
N GLN A 123 -3.44 -25.06 -12.15
CA GLN A 123 -3.83 -25.37 -10.77
C GLN A 123 -4.68 -24.28 -10.10
N TYR A 124 -4.50 -23.02 -10.51
CA TYR A 124 -5.04 -21.89 -9.76
C TYR A 124 -6.37 -21.41 -10.34
N ASP A 125 -7.28 -21.06 -9.44
CA ASP A 125 -8.55 -20.41 -9.76
C ASP A 125 -8.40 -18.88 -9.84
N CYS A 126 -7.36 -18.34 -9.19
CA CYS A 126 -6.98 -16.95 -9.25
C CYS A 126 -5.47 -16.78 -9.07
N VAL A 127 -4.86 -15.89 -9.85
CA VAL A 127 -3.52 -15.34 -9.57
C VAL A 127 -3.71 -13.87 -9.21
N ILE A 128 -3.32 -13.49 -8.00
CA ILE A 128 -3.35 -12.10 -7.52
C ILE A 128 -1.95 -11.52 -7.67
N ASP A 129 -1.85 -10.43 -8.42
CA ASP A 129 -0.66 -9.57 -8.49
C ASP A 129 -1.02 -8.23 -7.85
N LYS A 130 -0.24 -7.81 -6.85
CA LYS A 130 -0.43 -6.52 -6.18
C LYS A 130 0.85 -5.70 -6.20
N GLY A 131 1.11 -5.09 -7.35
CA GLY A 131 2.27 -4.22 -7.57
C GLY A 131 3.50 -4.93 -8.10
N LEU A 132 3.44 -6.25 -8.31
CA LEU A 132 4.51 -6.99 -8.95
C LEU A 132 4.64 -6.57 -10.42
N PHE A 133 3.53 -6.43 -11.15
CA PHE A 133 3.57 -5.96 -12.54
C PHE A 133 4.16 -4.55 -12.63
N ASP A 134 3.69 -3.61 -11.81
CA ASP A 134 4.19 -2.24 -11.79
C ASP A 134 5.69 -2.20 -11.42
N ALA A 135 6.12 -3.01 -10.45
CA ALA A 135 7.53 -3.11 -10.06
C ALA A 135 8.43 -3.62 -11.19
N MET A 136 7.98 -4.60 -11.99
CA MET A 136 8.79 -5.16 -13.08
C MET A 136 8.72 -4.34 -14.37
N MET A 137 7.66 -3.55 -14.55
CA MET A 137 7.35 -2.88 -15.82
C MET A 137 7.52 -1.36 -15.77
N SER A 138 8.65 -0.90 -15.26
CA SER A 138 8.92 0.52 -15.00
C SER A 138 9.14 1.40 -16.23
N ASP A 139 9.29 0.82 -17.42
CA ASP A 139 9.54 1.56 -18.65
C ASP A 139 8.89 0.92 -19.89
N SER A 140 9.12 1.54 -21.05
CA SER A 140 8.61 1.06 -22.35
C SER A 140 9.69 0.39 -23.20
N SER A 141 10.76 -0.13 -22.59
CA SER A 141 11.84 -0.81 -23.31
C SER A 141 11.39 -2.17 -23.88
N SER A 142 12.12 -2.67 -24.89
CA SER A 142 11.86 -4.00 -25.46
C SER A 142 12.14 -5.14 -24.48
N GLU A 143 13.05 -4.92 -23.52
CA GLU A 143 13.34 -5.88 -22.46
C GLU A 143 12.15 -5.99 -21.51
N THR A 144 11.62 -4.86 -21.05
CA THR A 144 10.41 -4.79 -20.21
C THR A 144 9.23 -5.46 -20.91
N MET A 145 9.02 -5.17 -22.20
CA MET A 145 7.98 -5.85 -22.99
C MET A 145 8.19 -7.38 -23.01
N SER A 146 9.44 -7.84 -23.16
CA SER A 146 9.76 -9.27 -23.16
C SER A 146 9.48 -9.92 -21.81
N LYS A 147 9.76 -9.22 -20.69
CA LYS A 147 9.41 -9.67 -19.34
C LYS A 147 7.90 -9.75 -19.16
N ALA A 148 7.16 -8.73 -19.62
CA ALA A 148 5.69 -8.70 -19.54
C ALA A 148 5.06 -9.88 -20.29
N VAL A 149 5.52 -10.16 -21.52
CA VAL A 149 5.05 -11.31 -22.30
C VAL A 149 5.38 -12.64 -21.60
N ARG A 150 6.55 -12.78 -20.97
CA ARG A 150 6.91 -14.00 -20.21
C ARG A 150 6.04 -14.19 -18.99
N LEU A 151 5.86 -13.13 -18.20
CA LEU A 151 4.97 -13.15 -17.02
C LEU A 151 3.58 -13.64 -17.41
N PHE A 152 2.99 -13.02 -18.43
CA PHE A 152 1.63 -13.38 -18.86
C PHE A 152 1.53 -14.82 -19.36
N LYS A 153 2.53 -15.33 -20.08
CA LYS A 153 2.55 -16.75 -20.49
C LYS A 153 2.62 -17.70 -19.29
N ASN A 154 3.42 -17.35 -18.29
CA ASN A 154 3.53 -18.14 -17.07
C ASN A 154 2.21 -18.11 -16.29
N VAL A 155 1.63 -16.92 -16.07
CA VAL A 155 0.31 -16.75 -15.44
C VAL A 155 -0.80 -17.49 -16.21
N GLU A 156 -0.81 -17.41 -17.54
CA GLU A 156 -1.72 -18.17 -18.40
C GLU A 156 -1.60 -19.67 -18.15
N SER A 157 -0.37 -20.18 -18.08
CA SER A 157 -0.12 -21.61 -17.84
C SER A 157 -0.49 -22.03 -16.42
N MET A 158 -0.43 -21.12 -15.44
CA MET A 158 -0.79 -21.37 -14.05
C MET A 158 -2.30 -21.54 -13.83
N LEU A 159 -3.08 -20.74 -14.55
CA LEU A 159 -4.52 -20.65 -14.37
C LEU A 159 -5.28 -21.79 -15.05
N LYS A 160 -6.33 -22.27 -14.39
CA LYS A 160 -7.34 -23.13 -15.04
C LYS A 160 -8.13 -22.33 -16.08
N ASP A 161 -8.80 -23.03 -16.98
CA ASP A 161 -9.72 -22.38 -17.93
C ASP A 161 -10.89 -21.74 -17.18
N GLY A 162 -11.22 -20.49 -17.53
CA GLY A 162 -12.26 -19.71 -16.87
C GLY A 162 -11.80 -18.95 -15.61
N SER A 163 -10.56 -19.16 -15.16
CA SER A 163 -9.97 -18.54 -13.98
C SER A 163 -9.41 -17.14 -14.27
N ILE A 164 -9.09 -16.39 -13.21
CA ILE A 164 -8.78 -14.97 -13.32
C ILE A 164 -7.33 -14.63 -12.92
N TYR A 165 -6.73 -13.72 -13.66
CA TYR A 165 -5.57 -12.95 -13.21
C TYR A 165 -6.07 -11.59 -12.70
N PHE A 166 -5.86 -11.31 -11.43
CA PHE A 166 -6.30 -10.11 -10.73
C PHE A 166 -5.08 -9.25 -10.41
N CYS A 167 -4.82 -8.24 -11.23
CA CYS A 167 -3.65 -7.37 -11.10
C CYS A 167 -4.05 -5.99 -10.57
N VAL A 168 -3.61 -5.65 -9.37
CA VAL A 168 -3.78 -4.33 -8.77
C VAL A 168 -2.63 -3.43 -9.21
N SER A 169 -2.96 -2.27 -9.76
CA SER A 169 -1.99 -1.32 -10.33
C SER A 169 -2.49 0.11 -10.17
N LEU A 170 -1.58 1.08 -10.21
CA LEU A 170 -1.96 2.49 -10.37
C LEU A 170 -2.45 2.82 -11.78
N ALA A 171 -2.36 1.89 -12.74
CA ALA A 171 -2.81 2.05 -14.12
C ALA A 171 -2.19 3.28 -14.80
N GLU A 172 -0.87 3.43 -14.69
CA GLU A 172 -0.13 4.42 -15.46
C GLU A 172 -0.20 4.13 -16.97
N GLU A 173 -0.02 5.16 -17.78
CA GLU A 173 -0.19 5.08 -19.23
C GLU A 173 0.65 3.95 -19.87
N HIS A 174 1.90 3.78 -19.44
CA HIS A 174 2.77 2.73 -19.95
C HIS A 174 2.28 1.33 -19.57
N ILE A 175 1.82 1.13 -18.34
CA ILE A 175 1.19 -0.11 -17.86
C ILE A 175 -0.02 -0.47 -18.71
N VAL A 176 -0.94 0.49 -18.92
CA VAL A 176 -2.14 0.28 -19.75
C VAL A 176 -1.74 -0.13 -21.18
N LYS A 177 -0.75 0.53 -21.78
CA LYS A 177 -0.24 0.19 -23.12
C LYS A 177 0.34 -1.23 -23.17
N LEU A 178 1.04 -1.67 -22.12
CA LEU A 178 1.55 -3.05 -22.04
C LEU A 178 0.41 -4.08 -22.00
N PHE A 179 -0.61 -3.86 -21.17
CA PHE A 179 -1.80 -4.72 -21.15
C PHE A 179 -2.46 -4.80 -22.53
N ILE A 180 -2.69 -3.67 -23.20
CA ILE A 180 -3.26 -3.64 -24.56
C ILE A 180 -2.37 -4.40 -25.55
N HIS A 181 -1.06 -4.20 -25.50
CA HIS A 181 -0.13 -4.89 -26.41
C HIS A 181 -0.17 -6.41 -26.23
N ILE A 182 -0.20 -6.88 -24.97
CA ILE A 182 -0.22 -8.33 -24.68
C ILE A 182 -1.54 -8.96 -25.11
N LEU A 183 -2.67 -8.28 -24.86
CA LEU A 183 -4.01 -8.74 -25.22
C LEU A 183 -4.19 -8.78 -26.74
N THR A 184 -3.80 -7.73 -27.46
CA THR A 184 -3.89 -7.67 -28.93
C THR A 184 -2.94 -8.66 -29.62
N SER A 185 -1.84 -9.04 -28.96
CA SER A 185 -0.94 -10.09 -29.46
C SER A 185 -1.48 -11.51 -29.23
N ASN A 186 -2.45 -11.69 -28.32
CA ASN A 186 -3.06 -12.98 -27.99
C ASN A 186 -4.60 -12.86 -27.81
N PRO A 187 -5.34 -12.45 -28.86
CA PRO A 187 -6.74 -12.01 -28.75
C PRO A 187 -7.72 -13.14 -28.39
N SER A 188 -7.32 -14.40 -28.49
CA SER A 188 -8.19 -15.57 -28.25
C SER A 188 -8.15 -16.11 -26.82
N THR A 189 -7.33 -15.54 -25.93
CA THR A 189 -7.00 -16.15 -24.64
C THR A 189 -7.59 -15.42 -23.43
N TRP A 190 -7.82 -14.11 -23.54
CA TRP A 190 -8.13 -13.28 -22.38
C TRP A 190 -9.28 -12.32 -22.65
N SER A 191 -10.22 -12.21 -21.72
CA SER A 191 -11.14 -11.06 -21.63
C SER A 191 -10.69 -10.13 -20.51
N LEU A 192 -10.65 -8.82 -20.75
CA LEU A 192 -10.23 -7.82 -19.75
C LEU A 192 -11.43 -7.05 -19.20
N SER A 193 -11.44 -6.85 -17.88
CA SER A 193 -12.25 -5.82 -17.21
C SER A 193 -11.35 -4.95 -16.35
N LEU A 194 -11.62 -3.65 -16.31
CA LEU A 194 -10.90 -2.71 -15.44
C LEU A 194 -11.85 -2.20 -14.36
N LEU A 195 -11.55 -2.52 -13.11
CA LEU A 195 -12.40 -2.17 -11.96
C LEU A 195 -11.70 -1.12 -11.10
N PRO A 196 -12.31 0.05 -10.89
CA PRO A 196 -11.71 1.07 -10.04
C PRO A 196 -11.88 0.71 -8.56
N LEU A 197 -10.79 0.73 -7.80
CA LEU A 197 -10.83 0.45 -6.36
C LEU A 197 -11.11 1.73 -5.58
N THR A 198 -11.66 1.60 -4.37
CA THR A 198 -11.95 2.72 -3.47
C THR A 198 -11.33 2.46 -2.10
N PRO A 199 -9.98 2.42 -2.02
CA PRO A 199 -9.34 2.07 -0.77
C PRO A 199 -9.57 3.15 0.27
N THR A 200 -9.90 2.71 1.49
CA THR A 200 -9.93 3.57 2.68
C THR A 200 -8.58 3.58 3.39
N SER A 201 -7.75 2.54 3.20
CA SER A 201 -6.42 2.44 3.79
C SER A 201 -5.33 3.25 3.05
N SER A 202 -5.58 3.64 1.79
CA SER A 202 -4.56 4.27 0.95
C SER A 202 -4.45 5.77 1.16
N THR A 203 -3.23 6.26 1.40
CA THR A 203 -2.94 7.70 1.47
C THR A 203 -2.75 8.33 0.09
N SER A 204 -2.48 7.52 -0.95
CA SER A 204 -2.20 7.99 -2.31
C SER A 204 -3.31 8.88 -2.89
N SER A 205 -2.91 9.91 -3.64
CA SER A 205 -3.82 10.75 -4.42
C SER A 205 -4.31 10.04 -5.69
N LEU A 206 -3.58 9.03 -6.16
CA LEU A 206 -3.93 8.24 -7.33
C LEU A 206 -4.82 7.06 -6.92
N ARG A 207 -5.96 6.93 -7.61
CA ARG A 207 -6.86 5.79 -7.45
C ARG A 207 -6.19 4.52 -7.99
N PRO A 208 -6.09 3.42 -7.23
CA PRO A 208 -5.69 2.14 -7.77
C PRO A 208 -6.85 1.45 -8.52
N PHE A 209 -6.49 0.56 -9.43
CA PHE A 209 -7.40 -0.22 -10.25
C PHE A 209 -7.04 -1.70 -10.20
N ALA A 210 -8.04 -2.56 -10.35
CA ALA A 210 -7.85 -3.98 -10.62
C ALA A 210 -8.07 -4.26 -12.11
N PHE A 211 -7.02 -4.66 -12.80
CA PHE A 211 -7.11 -5.32 -14.11
C PHE A 211 -7.50 -6.78 -13.87
N VAL A 212 -8.70 -7.14 -14.31
CA VAL A 212 -9.25 -8.49 -14.18
C VAL A 212 -9.21 -9.16 -15.54
N LEU A 213 -8.27 -10.09 -15.72
CA LEU A 213 -8.13 -10.84 -16.95
C LEU A 213 -8.66 -12.25 -16.74
N LYS A 214 -9.75 -12.60 -17.42
CA LYS A 214 -10.31 -13.94 -17.34
C LYS A 214 -9.78 -14.78 -18.50
N LYS A 215 -9.20 -15.93 -18.18
CA LYS A 215 -8.72 -16.91 -19.15
C LYS A 215 -9.92 -17.55 -19.83
N THR A 216 -10.02 -17.38 -21.15
CA THR A 216 -11.14 -17.88 -21.95
C THR A 216 -10.62 -18.46 -23.26
N SER A 217 -11.38 -19.39 -23.82
CA SER A 217 -11.16 -19.96 -25.16
C SER A 217 -12.08 -19.34 -26.21
N THR A 218 -12.89 -18.34 -25.83
CA THR A 218 -13.83 -17.65 -26.74
C THR A 218 -13.26 -16.29 -27.14
N ILE A 219 -13.33 -16.00 -28.44
CA ILE A 219 -12.95 -14.68 -28.97
C ILE A 219 -13.99 -13.66 -28.51
N ASP A 220 -13.57 -12.71 -27.67
CA ASP A 220 -14.33 -11.49 -27.43
C ASP A 220 -14.06 -10.52 -28.58
N ILE A 221 -15.12 -10.08 -29.25
CA ILE A 221 -15.02 -9.20 -30.43
C ILE A 221 -14.86 -7.73 -30.00
N SER A 222 -15.11 -7.42 -28.72
CA SER A 222 -14.84 -6.10 -28.15
C SER A 222 -13.46 -6.06 -27.51
N GLU A 223 -12.43 -5.89 -28.34
CA GLU A 223 -11.08 -5.68 -27.83
C GLU A 223 -10.99 -4.36 -27.06
N PRO A 224 -10.44 -4.34 -25.84
CA PRO A 224 -10.21 -3.09 -25.12
C PRO A 224 -9.21 -2.24 -25.91
N THR A 225 -9.51 -0.95 -26.10
CA THR A 225 -8.54 0.00 -26.68
C THR A 225 -7.91 0.85 -25.59
N PHE A 226 -6.70 1.34 -25.85
CA PHE A 226 -6.04 2.28 -24.95
C PHE A 226 -6.91 3.49 -24.65
N GLU A 227 -7.59 4.06 -25.65
CA GLU A 227 -8.47 5.21 -25.48
C GLU A 227 -9.64 4.92 -24.54
N SER A 228 -10.26 3.74 -24.68
CA SER A 228 -11.39 3.33 -23.84
C SER A 228 -10.99 3.17 -22.37
N LEU A 229 -9.87 2.49 -22.10
CA LEU A 229 -9.36 2.30 -20.74
C LEU A 229 -8.87 3.61 -20.15
N ASN A 230 -8.14 4.42 -20.92
CA ASN A 230 -7.62 5.70 -20.44
C ASN A 230 -8.75 6.70 -20.12
N SER A 231 -9.84 6.70 -20.89
CA SER A 231 -11.03 7.50 -20.59
C SER A 231 -11.70 7.07 -19.29
N LEU A 232 -11.84 5.74 -19.06
CA LEU A 232 -12.36 5.19 -17.80
C LEU A 232 -11.45 5.56 -16.61
N ILE A 233 -10.14 5.40 -16.75
CA ILE A 233 -9.16 5.73 -15.69
C ILE A 233 -9.24 7.21 -15.34
N THR A 234 -9.24 8.09 -16.34
CA THR A 234 -9.27 9.55 -16.14
C THR A 234 -10.54 9.97 -15.43
N SER A 235 -11.71 9.57 -15.93
CA SER A 235 -13.00 9.89 -15.31
C SER A 235 -13.13 9.32 -13.89
N SER A 236 -12.64 8.10 -13.66
CA SER A 236 -12.64 7.45 -12.35
C SER A 236 -11.72 8.14 -11.33
N ARG A 237 -10.56 8.66 -11.76
CA ARG A 237 -9.65 9.46 -10.92
C ARG A 237 -10.23 10.84 -10.61
N GLU A 238 -10.90 11.49 -11.56
CA GLU A 238 -11.62 12.74 -11.31
C GLU A 238 -12.75 12.54 -10.29
N GLU A 239 -13.51 11.45 -10.40
CA GLU A 239 -14.52 11.09 -9.41
C GLU A 239 -13.88 10.81 -8.03
N TYR A 240 -12.81 10.00 -7.99
CA TYR A 240 -12.12 9.64 -6.75
C TYR A 240 -11.54 10.86 -6.03
N SER A 241 -10.94 11.79 -6.76
CA SER A 241 -10.44 13.05 -6.17
C SER A 241 -11.56 13.94 -5.61
N LYS A 242 -12.77 13.91 -6.20
CA LYS A 242 -13.95 14.63 -5.70
C LYS A 242 -14.60 13.94 -4.49
N ASN A 243 -14.61 12.61 -4.47
CA ASN A 243 -15.32 11.78 -3.49
C ASN A 243 -14.43 11.27 -2.36
N LYS A 244 -13.10 11.41 -2.43
CA LYS A 244 -12.22 11.09 -1.31
C LYS A 244 -12.70 11.93 -0.13
N VAL A 245 -13.35 11.27 0.84
CA VAL A 245 -13.77 11.88 2.11
C VAL A 245 -12.56 12.66 2.58
N LYS A 246 -12.67 13.99 2.63
CA LYS A 246 -11.63 14.82 3.21
C LYS A 246 -11.47 14.29 4.63
N LYS A 247 -10.39 13.53 4.90
CA LYS A 247 -10.05 13.11 6.26
C LYS A 247 -10.21 14.36 7.13
N HIS A 248 -11.04 14.27 8.16
CA HIS A 248 -11.29 15.42 9.00
C HIS A 248 -9.98 15.78 9.68
N ARG A 249 -9.35 16.87 9.22
CA ARG A 249 -8.15 17.39 9.86
C ARG A 249 -8.60 18.21 11.04
N HIS A 250 -7.99 17.98 12.19
CA HIS A 250 -8.27 18.76 13.39
C HIS A 250 -7.15 19.77 13.59
N LEU A 251 -7.52 21.02 13.88
CA LEU A 251 -6.62 21.92 14.58
C LEU A 251 -6.65 21.47 16.03
N ILE A 252 -5.54 20.98 16.53
CA ILE A 252 -5.38 20.61 17.93
C ILE A 252 -4.40 21.54 18.61
N THR A 253 -4.62 21.74 19.90
CA THR A 253 -3.69 22.46 20.77
C THR A 253 -3.10 21.45 21.75
N LEU A 254 -1.79 21.23 21.69
CA LEU A 254 -1.04 20.34 22.57
C LEU A 254 -0.35 21.15 23.67
N ASP A 255 -0.50 20.74 24.91
CA ASP A 255 0.25 21.25 26.05
C ASP A 255 1.32 20.22 26.44
N VAL A 256 2.59 20.54 26.16
CA VAL A 256 3.75 19.72 26.51
C VAL A 256 4.36 20.25 27.80
N LYS A 257 4.36 19.44 28.85
CA LYS A 257 4.91 19.78 30.17
C LYS A 257 6.28 19.15 30.34
N PRO A 258 7.34 19.92 30.66
CA PRO A 258 8.64 19.35 30.93
C PRO A 258 8.73 18.77 32.35
N TYR A 259 9.70 17.89 32.58
CA TYR A 259 10.06 17.45 33.94
C TYR A 259 10.76 18.54 34.75
N GLU A 260 11.65 19.28 34.09
CA GLU A 260 12.54 20.26 34.71
C GLU A 260 12.22 21.69 34.26
N SER A 261 12.50 22.67 35.12
CA SER A 261 12.21 24.10 34.84
C SER A 261 13.17 24.71 33.83
N GLU A 262 14.33 24.10 33.68
CA GLU A 262 15.47 24.51 32.86
C GLU A 262 15.43 23.92 31.44
N THR A 263 14.50 23.02 31.15
CA THR A 263 14.33 22.41 29.81
C THR A 263 14.10 23.51 28.76
N ASP A 264 14.90 23.51 27.69
CA ASP A 264 14.75 24.45 26.59
C ASP A 264 13.58 24.03 25.68
N LEU A 265 12.39 24.51 26.03
CA LEU A 265 11.16 24.23 25.31
C LEU A 265 11.14 24.74 23.86
N ASN A 266 11.94 25.76 23.51
CA ASN A 266 12.05 26.22 22.12
C ASN A 266 12.90 25.26 21.29
N GLN A 267 13.96 24.71 21.90
CA GLN A 267 14.77 23.68 21.29
C GLN A 267 13.95 22.40 21.11
N LEU A 268 13.18 21.99 22.12
CA LEU A 268 12.23 20.88 22.04
C LEU A 268 11.25 21.06 20.87
N PHE A 269 10.60 22.23 20.75
CA PHE A 269 9.70 22.51 19.62
C PHE A 269 10.42 22.41 18.27
N SER A 270 11.66 22.89 18.19
CA SER A 270 12.47 22.81 16.96
C SER A 270 12.80 21.37 16.58
N ARG A 271 13.05 20.49 17.58
CA ARG A 271 13.24 19.04 17.36
C ARG A 271 11.95 18.39 16.89
N LEU A 272 10.83 18.66 17.54
CA LEU A 272 9.51 18.15 17.11
C LEU A 272 9.21 18.56 15.66
N LYS A 273 9.39 19.83 15.32
CA LYS A 273 9.13 20.33 13.96
C LYS A 273 10.03 19.71 12.89
N SER A 274 11.28 19.40 13.23
CA SER A 274 12.27 18.80 12.33
C SER A 274 12.26 17.26 12.34
N ASN A 275 11.48 16.63 13.22
CA ASN A 275 11.40 15.19 13.31
C ASN A 275 10.68 14.64 12.05
N PRO A 276 11.34 13.77 11.27
CA PRO A 276 10.80 13.28 10.00
C PRO A 276 9.52 12.46 10.18
N ASN A 277 9.30 11.86 11.36
CA ASN A 277 8.10 11.08 11.62
C ASN A 277 6.82 11.91 11.55
N PHE A 278 6.88 13.21 11.86
CA PHE A 278 5.73 14.11 11.81
C PHE A 278 5.53 14.78 10.44
N ASN A 279 6.45 14.58 9.49
CA ASN A 279 6.42 15.18 8.16
C ASN A 279 6.41 14.09 7.05
N GLY A 280 5.91 12.90 7.37
CA GLY A 280 5.98 11.72 6.50
C GLY A 280 4.60 11.20 6.05
N GLU A 281 4.60 10.03 5.40
CA GLU A 281 3.38 9.39 4.89
C GLU A 281 2.46 8.87 6.02
N LYS A 282 3.04 8.47 7.16
CA LYS A 282 2.30 7.98 8.33
C LYS A 282 1.63 9.13 9.11
N TYR A 283 2.39 10.17 9.46
CA TYR A 283 1.88 11.38 10.10
C TYR A 283 2.28 12.61 9.27
N THR A 284 1.30 13.40 8.87
CA THR A 284 1.52 14.74 8.30
C THR A 284 1.00 15.78 9.28
N VAL A 285 1.89 16.32 10.10
CA VAL A 285 1.59 17.35 11.10
C VAL A 285 2.00 18.72 10.56
N ILE A 286 1.04 19.64 10.46
CA ILE A 286 1.31 21.02 10.10
C ILE A 286 1.44 21.82 11.39
N TRP A 287 2.68 22.05 11.82
CA TRP A 287 3.00 22.90 12.96
C TRP A 287 2.66 24.37 12.66
N LYS A 288 1.87 25.02 13.53
CA LYS A 288 1.45 26.41 13.40
C LYS A 288 2.15 27.28 14.46
N GLU A 289 1.38 27.75 15.43
CA GLU A 289 1.81 28.63 16.50
C GLU A 289 2.37 27.81 17.66
N ASN A 290 3.32 28.37 18.40
CA ASN A 290 3.72 27.86 19.70
C ASN A 290 3.93 29.02 20.67
N GLU A 291 3.68 28.78 21.95
CA GLU A 291 3.90 29.74 23.02
C GLU A 291 4.33 29.03 24.32
N LEU A 292 5.01 29.77 25.19
CA LEU A 292 5.39 29.30 26.51
C LEU A 292 4.42 29.87 27.55
N ILE A 293 3.81 28.99 28.35
CA ILE A 293 2.82 29.36 29.37
C ILE A 293 3.36 28.97 30.74
N GLU A 294 3.39 29.92 31.68
CA GLU A 294 3.76 29.63 33.07
C GLU A 294 2.67 28.81 33.75
N ILE A 295 3.04 27.66 34.33
CA ILE A 295 2.11 26.79 35.09
C ILE A 295 2.31 26.92 36.61
N GLY A 296 3.33 27.66 37.04
CA GLY A 296 3.64 27.98 38.43
C GLY A 296 5.03 27.53 38.86
N PHE A 297 5.54 28.11 39.95
CA PHE A 297 6.87 27.81 40.51
C PHE A 297 8.04 28.00 39.52
N GLY A 298 7.87 28.89 38.53
CA GLY A 298 8.87 29.14 37.49
C GLY A 298 8.94 28.08 36.38
N ILE A 299 8.05 27.07 36.40
CA ILE A 299 7.97 26.07 35.34
C ILE A 299 7.09 26.61 34.21
N MET A 300 7.60 26.50 32.99
CA MET A 300 6.88 26.81 31.76
C MET A 300 6.39 25.51 31.12
N LYS A 301 5.24 25.53 30.45
CA LYS A 301 4.82 24.51 29.49
C LYS A 301 4.89 25.06 28.08
N LEU A 302 5.09 24.18 27.11
CA LEU A 302 5.06 24.51 25.69
C LEU A 302 3.66 24.21 25.16
N ARG A 303 2.94 25.25 24.74
CA ARG A 303 1.66 25.10 24.04
C ARG A 303 1.90 25.17 22.54
N ILE A 304 1.40 24.18 21.80
CA ILE A 304 1.61 24.04 20.37
C ILE A 304 0.27 23.90 19.67
N LYS A 305 0.03 24.70 18.63
CA LYS A 305 -1.06 24.47 17.70
C LYS A 305 -0.55 23.71 16.48
N CYS A 306 -1.22 22.62 16.13
CA CYS A 306 -0.89 21.87 14.93
C CYS A 306 -2.14 21.29 14.25
N ILE A 307 -2.00 20.97 12.97
CA ILE A 307 -3.05 20.33 12.18
C ILE A 307 -2.60 18.94 11.79
N LEU A 308 -3.44 17.95 12.02
CA LEU A 308 -3.22 16.53 11.73
C LEU A 308 -4.56 15.85 11.43
N ASP A 309 -4.52 14.63 10.89
CA ASP A 309 -5.73 13.83 10.71
C ASP A 309 -6.27 13.36 12.08
N SER A 310 -7.60 13.38 12.26
CA SER A 310 -8.30 13.01 13.52
C SER A 310 -7.87 11.67 14.11
N ASP A 311 -7.54 10.72 13.23
CA ASP A 311 -7.30 9.33 13.58
C ASP A 311 -5.94 9.13 14.29
N TYR A 312 -5.08 10.16 14.28
CA TYR A 312 -3.71 10.09 14.81
C TYR A 312 -3.46 11.02 16.02
N ILE A 313 -4.51 11.59 16.62
CA ILE A 313 -4.36 12.50 17.77
C ILE A 313 -3.73 11.78 18.96
N ASP A 314 -4.27 10.62 19.33
CA ASP A 314 -3.78 9.85 20.48
C ASP A 314 -2.35 9.34 20.23
N GLU A 315 -2.06 8.88 19.01
CA GLU A 315 -0.72 8.39 18.64
C GLU A 315 0.35 9.49 18.72
N ILE A 316 0.05 10.72 18.29
CA ILE A 316 1.01 11.82 18.37
C ILE A 316 1.27 12.25 19.81
N VAL A 317 0.25 12.19 20.67
CA VAL A 317 0.40 12.48 22.11
C VAL A 317 1.35 11.49 22.76
N GLU A 318 1.12 10.19 22.54
CA GLU A 318 1.99 9.12 23.04
C GLU A 318 3.41 9.26 22.50
N TYR A 319 3.55 9.51 21.20
CA TYR A 319 4.85 9.58 20.54
C TYR A 319 5.71 10.77 21.00
N ILE A 320 5.11 11.94 21.23
CA ILE A 320 5.86 13.10 21.77
C ILE A 320 6.33 12.80 23.20
N ALA A 321 5.52 12.10 24.00
CA ALA A 321 5.90 11.70 25.35
C ALA A 321 7.02 10.64 25.37
N GLU A 322 7.06 9.74 24.39
CA GLU A 322 8.06 8.67 24.29
C GLU A 322 9.41 9.13 23.72
N ILE A 323 9.43 9.97 22.67
CA ILE A 323 10.71 10.38 22.06
C ILE A 323 11.56 11.24 22.99
N GLU A 324 10.90 12.01 23.84
CA GLU A 324 11.53 12.98 24.72
C GLU A 324 11.33 12.53 26.17
N GLU A 325 11.44 11.22 26.44
CA GLU A 325 11.13 10.59 27.74
C GLU A 325 11.88 11.19 28.94
N ASP A 326 13.06 11.76 28.69
CA ASP A 326 13.91 12.40 29.71
C ASP A 326 13.54 13.88 29.94
N GLU A 327 12.85 14.52 29.00
CA GLU A 327 12.55 15.97 29.03
C GLU A 327 11.06 16.27 29.22
N VAL A 328 10.16 15.40 28.76
CA VAL A 328 8.70 15.60 28.72
C VAL A 328 8.00 14.74 29.77
N GLN A 329 7.35 15.41 30.73
CA GLN A 329 6.54 14.78 31.77
C GLN A 329 5.20 14.26 31.22
N SER A 330 4.52 15.08 30.43
CA SER A 330 3.24 14.72 29.84
C SER A 330 2.89 15.60 28.65
N VAL A 331 2.03 15.07 27.78
CA VAL A 331 1.43 15.79 26.66
C VAL A 331 -0.07 15.71 26.82
N ASP A 332 -0.73 16.87 26.91
CA ASP A 332 -2.18 16.96 27.06
C ASP A 332 -2.80 17.63 25.83
N VAL A 333 -3.97 17.14 25.40
CA VAL A 333 -4.76 17.83 24.37
C VAL A 333 -5.66 18.87 25.02
N TYR A 334 -5.49 20.13 24.65
CA TYR A 334 -6.34 21.24 25.09
C TYR A 334 -7.55 21.38 24.15
N TRP A 335 -8.62 20.66 24.48
CA TRP A 335 -9.81 20.54 23.64
C TRP A 335 -10.60 21.85 23.47
N GLU A 336 -10.50 22.80 24.41
CA GLU A 336 -11.25 24.08 24.35
C GLU A 336 -10.81 24.97 23.18
N GLU A 337 -9.59 24.80 22.67
CA GLU A 337 -9.06 25.49 21.48
C GLU A 337 -8.90 24.53 20.28
N SER A 338 -9.50 23.35 20.32
CA SER A 338 -9.43 22.37 19.24
C SER A 338 -10.69 22.43 18.36
N ALA A 339 -10.51 22.39 17.03
CA ALA A 339 -11.61 22.50 16.08
C ALA A 339 -11.46 21.54 14.89
N GLN A 340 -12.57 20.99 14.43
CA GLN A 340 -12.63 20.20 13.20
C GLN A 340 -12.52 21.14 11.99
N ILE A 341 -11.61 20.85 11.07
CA ILE A 341 -11.36 21.66 9.87
C ILE A 341 -11.82 20.90 8.63
N ALA A 342 -12.64 21.57 7.80
CA ALA A 342 -13.11 21.03 6.53
C ALA A 342 -12.14 21.29 5.36
N GLU A 343 -11.35 22.38 5.37
CA GLU A 343 -10.34 22.71 4.36
C GLU A 343 -9.12 23.47 4.94
N ILE A 344 -7.90 23.14 4.47
CA ILE A 344 -6.64 23.75 4.93
C ILE A 344 -6.44 25.17 4.33
N SER A 345 -7.05 25.43 3.17
CA SER A 345 -7.01 26.70 2.43
C SER A 345 -7.39 27.91 3.29
N ASP A 346 -8.28 27.73 4.26
CA ASP A 346 -8.75 28.79 5.16
C ASP A 346 -7.67 29.29 6.13
N PHE A 347 -6.54 28.58 6.26
CA PHE A 347 -5.46 28.88 7.22
C PHE A 347 -4.04 28.90 6.61
N ILE A 348 -3.90 28.88 5.28
CA ILE A 348 -2.59 29.04 4.60
C ILE A 348 -2.22 30.52 4.42
N THR A 349 -3.18 31.43 4.46
CA THR A 349 -2.87 32.86 4.64
C THR A 349 -2.70 33.15 6.13
N HIS A 350 -1.45 33.22 6.59
CA HIS A 350 -0.82 34.27 7.41
C HIS A 350 0.56 33.81 7.87
#